data_AF-A0A820IU69-F1
#
_entry.id   AF-A0A820IU69-F1
#
_cell.length_a   1.000
_cell.length_b   1.000
_cell.length_c   1.000
_cell.angle_alpha   90.00
_cell.angle_beta   90.00
_cell.angle_gamma   90.00
#
_symmetry.space_group_name_H-M   'P 1'
#
loop_
_entity.id
_entity.type
_entity.pdbx_description
1 polymer ?
#
loop_
_entity_poly.entity_id
_entity_poly.type
_entity_poly.pdbx_seq_one_letter_code
_entity_poly.pdbx_strand_id
1 'polypeptide(L)'
;NRVVLVQNAIYPVSGKSLTIRINDDPSGLNLFDDQANNLPKREYVVKTLRFDDVLPILIARNVKTAMIKIDIEASESFMCESGSKIFKEINIPYIMMEWSSIRSKYQERYQFMIDFFSARGYVATDQSCKDLRIKDWLKNWPGNVFWLKRNYPRQLLCANVKQP
;
A
#
# COMPACT_ATOMS: atom_id res chain seq x y z
N ASN A 1 13.07 -22.44 0.38
CA ASN A 1 11.79 -21.70 0.52
C ASN A 1 11.86 -20.34 -0.15
N ARG A 2 10.93 -20.07 -1.08
CA ARG A 2 10.84 -18.82 -1.87
C ARG A 2 9.87 -17.79 -1.28
N VAL A 3 9.25 -18.09 -0.14
CA VAL A 3 8.24 -17.25 0.52
C VAL A 3 8.74 -16.87 1.91
N VAL A 4 8.57 -15.61 2.27
CA VAL A 4 8.77 -15.08 3.63
C VAL A 4 7.46 -14.45 4.07
N LEU A 5 6.97 -14.88 5.23
CA LEU A 5 5.86 -14.24 5.90
C LEU A 5 6.40 -13.33 7.00
N VAL A 6 5.97 -12.07 6.99
CA VAL A 6 6.26 -11.10 8.06
C VAL A 6 4.95 -10.82 8.78
N GLN A 7 4.83 -11.27 10.02
CA GLN A 7 3.59 -11.18 10.81
C GLN A 7 3.54 -9.87 11.58
N ASN A 8 3.47 -8.76 10.86
CA ASN A 8 3.43 -7.41 11.42
C ASN A 8 2.38 -6.55 10.73
N ALA A 9 1.84 -5.59 11.47
CA ALA A 9 1.03 -4.53 10.88
C ALA A 9 1.93 -3.42 10.34
N ILE A 10 1.64 -2.90 9.15
CA ILE A 10 2.34 -1.72 8.62
C ILE A 10 1.91 -0.49 9.39
N TYR A 11 2.88 0.24 9.93
CA TYR A 11 2.65 1.46 10.70
C TYR A 11 3.88 2.39 10.63
N PRO A 12 3.74 3.71 10.90
CA PRO A 12 4.87 4.63 10.80
C PRO A 12 5.97 4.40 11.85
N VAL A 13 5.67 3.64 12.92
CA VAL A 13 6.60 3.32 14.02
C VAL A 13 6.65 1.82 14.22
N SER A 14 7.86 1.25 14.31
CA SER A 14 8.07 -0.19 14.53
C SER A 14 8.05 -0.57 16.00
N GLY A 15 7.65 -1.81 16.29
CA GLY A 15 7.69 -2.39 17.63
C GLY A 15 6.58 -1.91 18.57
N LYS A 16 5.67 -1.04 18.12
CA LYS A 16 4.44 -0.75 18.87
C LYS A 16 3.55 -1.99 18.89
N SER A 17 2.83 -2.16 19.99
CA SER A 17 1.78 -3.17 20.10
C SER A 17 0.45 -2.48 19.86
N LEU A 18 -0.25 -2.86 18.80
CA LEU A 18 -1.58 -2.33 18.48
C LEU A 18 -2.61 -3.46 18.55
N THR A 19 -3.86 -3.09 18.79
CA THR A 19 -4.95 -4.06 18.88
C THR A 19 -5.70 -4.12 17.56
N ILE A 20 -5.84 -5.33 17.02
CA ILE A 20 -6.79 -5.63 15.96
C ILE A 20 -8.06 -6.17 16.62
N ARG A 21 -9.18 -5.55 16.28
CA ARG A 21 -10.52 -5.98 16.70
C ARG A 21 -11.18 -6.72 15.55
N ILE A 22 -11.47 -8.00 15.76
CA ILE A 22 -12.10 -8.85 14.75
C ILE A 22 -13.59 -8.97 15.06
N ASN A 23 -14.42 -8.54 14.11
CA ASN A 23 -15.84 -8.89 14.07
C ASN A 23 -15.99 -10.23 13.31
N ASP A 24 -17.21 -10.75 13.12
CA ASP A 24 -17.42 -12.05 12.46
C ASP A 24 -16.92 -12.11 10.99
N ASP A 25 -16.42 -11.00 10.43
CA ASP A 25 -15.72 -10.90 9.15
C ASP A 25 -14.21 -10.59 9.35
N PRO A 26 -13.29 -11.45 8.87
CA PRO A 26 -11.85 -11.25 8.96
C PRO A 26 -11.27 -10.31 7.87
N SER A 27 -12.08 -9.83 6.92
CA SER A 27 -11.69 -8.81 5.94
C SER A 27 -11.87 -7.40 6.53
N GLY A 28 -11.13 -6.37 6.07
CA GLY A 28 -11.41 -5.00 6.54
C GLY A 28 -10.85 -4.59 7.91
N LEU A 29 -9.78 -5.22 8.40
CA LEU A 29 -9.34 -5.04 9.79
C LEU A 29 -8.57 -3.73 10.02
N ASN A 30 -9.07 -2.92 10.96
CA ASN A 30 -8.45 -1.64 11.37
C ASN A 30 -7.59 -1.81 12.63
N LEU A 31 -6.55 -0.97 12.75
CA LEU A 31 -5.68 -0.90 13.93
C LEU A 31 -6.19 0.16 14.92
N PHE A 32 -6.21 -0.18 16.21
CA PHE A 32 -6.64 0.73 17.28
C PHE A 32 -5.54 0.86 18.35
N ASP A 33 -5.31 2.10 18.82
CA ASP A 33 -4.33 2.45 19.85
C ASP A 33 -4.91 2.31 21.28
N ASP A 34 -6.25 2.31 21.44
CA ASP A 34 -6.92 2.33 22.75
C ASP A 34 -7.67 1.04 23.11
N GLN A 35 -7.65 0.70 24.41
CA GLN A 35 -8.55 -0.24 25.08
C GLN A 35 -9.94 0.40 25.28
N ALA A 36 -10.82 0.32 24.28
CA ALA A 36 -12.20 0.79 24.41
C ALA A 36 -13.04 -0.27 25.14
N ASN A 37 -13.77 0.17 26.17
CA ASN A 37 -14.53 -0.63 27.15
C ASN A 37 -15.73 -1.43 26.62
N ASN A 38 -15.89 -1.60 25.30
CA ASN A 38 -16.91 -2.47 24.71
C ASN A 38 -16.20 -3.49 23.81
N LEU A 39 -15.83 -4.61 24.41
CA LEU A 39 -14.97 -5.63 23.82
C LEU A 39 -15.67 -6.39 22.68
N PRO A 40 -15.08 -6.45 21.48
CA PRO A 40 -15.47 -7.40 20.44
C PRO A 40 -15.07 -8.84 20.82
N LYS A 41 -15.66 -9.84 20.14
CA LYS A 41 -15.50 -11.28 20.46
C LYS A 41 -14.05 -11.78 20.51
N ARG A 42 -13.11 -11.15 19.78
CA ARG A 42 -11.67 -11.49 19.78
C ARG A 42 -10.82 -10.25 19.56
N GLU A 43 -9.79 -10.10 20.40
CA GLU A 43 -8.77 -9.07 20.27
C GLU A 43 -7.42 -9.75 20.02
N TYR A 44 -6.68 -9.25 19.02
CA TYR A 44 -5.33 -9.71 18.71
C TYR A 44 -4.35 -8.56 18.88
N VAL A 45 -3.32 -8.78 19.68
CA VAL A 45 -2.20 -7.84 19.78
C VAL A 45 -1.20 -8.15 18.68
N VAL A 46 -0.94 -7.17 17.82
CA VAL A 46 0.05 -7.27 16.75
C VAL A 46 1.18 -6.28 16.97
N LYS A 47 2.39 -6.70 16.59
CA LYS A 47 3.54 -5.80 16.54
C LYS A 47 3.55 -5.04 15.22
N THR A 48 3.83 -3.76 15.29
CA THR A 48 3.97 -2.93 14.10
C THR A 48 5.37 -3.01 13.49
N LEU A 49 5.44 -2.69 12.20
CA LEU A 49 6.66 -2.57 11.44
C LEU A 49 6.53 -1.41 10.44
N ARG A 50 7.58 -0.62 10.29
CA ARG A 50 7.73 0.31 9.16
C ARG A 50 7.98 -0.43 7.87
N PHE A 51 7.53 0.11 6.74
CA PHE A 51 7.75 -0.55 5.47
C PHE A 51 9.23 -0.67 5.11
N ASP A 52 10.04 0.35 5.43
CA ASP A 52 11.50 0.31 5.25
C ASP A 52 12.21 -0.80 6.05
N ASP A 53 11.62 -1.31 7.13
CA ASP A 53 12.25 -2.38 7.91
C ASP A 53 12.13 -3.76 7.23
N VAL A 54 11.39 -3.86 6.12
CA VAL A 54 11.38 -5.04 5.24
C VAL A 54 12.64 -5.08 4.36
N LEU A 55 13.29 -3.94 4.13
CA LEU A 55 14.44 -3.83 3.23
C LEU A 55 15.60 -4.79 3.53
N PRO A 56 16.04 -5.01 4.80
CA PRO A 56 17.09 -5.98 5.10
C PRO A 56 16.75 -7.40 4.63
N ILE A 57 15.48 -7.80 4.70
CA ILE A 57 15.02 -9.12 4.22
C ILE A 57 15.17 -9.22 2.70
N LEU A 58 14.85 -8.14 1.97
CA LEU A 58 14.99 -8.08 0.52
C LEU A 58 16.46 -8.11 0.08
N ILE A 59 17.31 -7.34 0.76
CA ILE A 59 18.76 -7.28 0.49
C ILE A 59 19.42 -8.63 0.76
N ALA A 60 19.13 -9.27 1.89
CA ALA A 60 19.67 -10.59 2.24
C ALA A 60 19.29 -11.67 1.22
N ARG A 61 18.24 -11.43 0.42
CA ARG A 61 17.76 -12.31 -0.65
C ARG A 61 18.14 -11.86 -2.05
N ASN A 62 18.99 -10.84 -2.16
CA ASN A 62 19.42 -10.25 -3.43
C ASN A 62 18.26 -9.80 -4.33
N VAL A 63 17.15 -9.34 -3.74
CA VAL A 63 16.03 -8.75 -4.48
C VAL A 63 16.46 -7.35 -4.95
N LYS A 64 16.43 -7.12 -6.27
CA LYS A 64 16.76 -5.82 -6.88
C LYS A 64 15.56 -5.13 -7.51
N THR A 65 14.59 -5.91 -7.95
CA THR A 65 13.35 -5.44 -8.56
C THR A 65 12.16 -6.16 -7.91
N ALA A 66 11.08 -5.43 -7.64
CA ALA A 66 9.87 -5.98 -7.04
C ALA A 66 8.60 -5.37 -7.63
N MET A 67 7.55 -6.17 -7.74
CA MET A 67 6.18 -5.67 -7.96
C MET A 67 5.44 -5.73 -6.63
N ILE A 68 4.57 -4.74 -6.37
CA ILE A 68 3.87 -4.63 -5.09
C ILE A 68 2.36 -4.61 -5.33
N LYS A 69 1.60 -5.39 -4.56
CA LYS A 69 0.16 -5.17 -4.31
C LYS A 69 0.01 -4.56 -2.92
N ILE A 70 -0.75 -3.48 -2.81
CA ILE A 70 -1.06 -2.80 -1.55
C ILE A 70 -2.58 -2.79 -1.38
N ASP A 71 -3.01 -3.35 -0.28
CA ASP A 71 -4.41 -3.53 0.09
C ASP A 71 -4.40 -3.70 1.61
N ILE A 72 -4.45 -2.57 2.32
CA ILE A 72 -4.27 -2.50 3.78
C ILE A 72 -5.32 -1.61 4.45
N GLU A 73 -6.53 -1.63 3.89
CA GLU A 73 -7.75 -1.13 4.54
C GLU A 73 -7.63 0.33 5.03
N ALA A 74 -7.36 1.26 4.10
CA ALA A 74 -7.22 2.70 4.37
C ALA A 74 -5.97 3.10 5.19
N SER A 75 -5.04 2.17 5.38
CA SER A 75 -3.74 2.40 6.03
C SER A 75 -2.58 2.56 5.04
N GLU A 76 -2.87 2.70 3.74
CA GLU A 76 -1.88 2.80 2.65
C GLU A 76 -0.89 3.96 2.88
N SER A 77 -1.34 5.05 3.52
CA SER A 77 -0.47 6.19 3.81
C SER A 77 0.68 5.84 4.75
N PHE A 78 0.50 4.92 5.70
CA PHE A 78 1.55 4.52 6.64
C PHE A 78 2.72 3.81 5.94
N MET A 79 2.43 3.11 4.84
CA MET A 79 3.47 2.54 3.99
C MET A 79 4.28 3.66 3.33
N CYS A 80 3.61 4.68 2.76
CA CYS A 80 4.27 5.83 2.15
C CYS A 80 5.09 6.65 3.17
N GLU A 81 4.56 6.85 4.39
CA GLU A 81 5.24 7.58 5.47
C GLU A 81 6.56 6.94 5.89
N SER A 82 6.63 5.61 5.80
CA SER A 82 7.76 4.81 6.30
C SER A 82 8.52 4.04 5.22
N GLY A 83 8.25 4.30 3.94
CA GLY A 83 8.73 3.53 2.80
C GLY A 83 9.76 4.25 1.92
N SER A 84 10.38 5.33 2.39
CA SER A 84 11.26 6.13 1.53
C SER A 84 12.53 5.36 1.10
N LYS A 85 13.13 4.57 2.00
CA LYS A 85 14.39 3.86 1.72
C LYS A 85 14.17 2.68 0.78
N ILE A 86 13.13 1.88 0.99
CA ILE A 86 12.86 0.72 0.13
C ILE A 86 12.56 1.15 -1.31
N PHE A 87 11.87 2.27 -1.50
CA PHE A 87 11.63 2.85 -2.84
C PHE A 87 12.87 3.46 -3.50
N LYS A 88 13.92 3.74 -2.71
CA LYS A 88 15.22 4.18 -3.21
C LYS A 88 16.12 3.00 -3.60
N GLU A 89 16.14 1.96 -2.77
CA GLU A 89 17.08 0.83 -2.90
C GLU A 89 16.56 -0.30 -3.79
N ILE A 90 15.23 -0.48 -3.87
CA ILE A 90 14.59 -1.52 -4.69
C ILE A 90 13.92 -0.86 -5.90
N ASN A 91 14.18 -1.40 -7.08
CA ASN A 91 13.47 -0.98 -8.27
C ASN A 91 12.04 -1.51 -8.25
N ILE A 92 11.07 -0.64 -7.99
CA ILE A 92 9.65 -0.98 -7.99
C ILE A 92 9.00 -0.36 -9.22
N PRO A 93 8.88 -1.06 -10.36
CA PRO A 93 8.32 -0.46 -11.57
C PRO A 93 6.79 -0.38 -11.56
N TYR A 94 6.14 -1.25 -10.77
CA TYR A 94 4.71 -1.48 -10.80
C TYR A 94 4.15 -1.69 -9.39
N ILE A 95 3.06 -0.98 -9.11
CA ILE A 95 2.32 -1.09 -7.86
C ILE A 95 0.85 -1.13 -8.19
N MET A 96 0.15 -2.17 -7.74
CA MET A 96 -1.31 -2.18 -7.67
C MET A 96 -1.72 -1.73 -6.28
N MET A 97 -2.61 -0.75 -6.18
CA MET A 97 -3.11 -0.25 -4.91
C MET A 97 -4.63 -0.23 -4.93
N GLU A 98 -5.24 -0.83 -3.92
CA GLU A 98 -6.67 -0.66 -3.64
C GLU A 98 -6.89 0.70 -2.96
N TRP A 99 -7.86 1.44 -3.48
CA TRP A 99 -8.29 2.73 -3.01
C TRP A 99 -9.62 2.56 -2.31
N SER A 100 -9.66 2.85 -1.02
CA SER A 100 -10.87 2.71 -0.24
C SER A 100 -11.94 3.73 -0.67
N SER A 101 -13.20 3.32 -0.56
CA SER A 101 -14.38 4.17 -0.81
C SER A 101 -14.44 5.39 0.12
N ILE A 102 -13.72 5.35 1.26
CA ILE A 102 -13.66 6.43 2.25
C ILE A 102 -12.64 7.53 1.91
N ARG A 103 -12.09 7.55 0.69
CA ARG A 103 -11.11 8.56 0.26
C ARG A 103 -11.54 10.01 0.43
N SER A 104 -12.85 10.28 0.36
CA SER A 104 -13.41 11.60 0.61
C SER A 104 -13.32 12.05 2.08
N LYS A 105 -13.24 11.10 3.01
CA LYS A 105 -13.10 11.35 4.45
C LYS A 105 -11.65 11.61 4.86
N TYR A 106 -10.68 11.02 4.17
CA TYR A 106 -9.26 11.09 4.53
C TYR A 106 -8.42 11.77 3.44
N GLN A 107 -8.88 12.90 2.92
CA GLN A 107 -8.33 13.48 1.69
C GLN A 107 -6.82 13.77 1.76
N GLU A 108 -6.38 14.24 2.91
CA GLU A 108 -4.98 14.57 3.22
C GLU A 108 -4.07 13.34 3.13
N ARG A 109 -4.55 12.16 3.58
CA ARG A 109 -3.79 10.90 3.45
C ARG A 109 -3.66 10.47 1.99
N TYR A 110 -4.73 10.57 1.22
CA TYR A 110 -4.71 10.22 -0.20
C TYR A 110 -3.88 11.20 -1.03
N GLN A 111 -3.96 12.48 -0.73
CA GLN A 111 -3.11 13.50 -1.34
C GLN A 111 -1.63 13.23 -1.04
N PHE A 112 -1.29 12.93 0.21
CA PHE A 112 0.08 12.54 0.58
C PHE A 112 0.60 11.35 -0.23
N MET A 113 -0.22 10.32 -0.44
CA MET A 113 0.18 9.17 -1.26
C MET A 113 0.41 9.55 -2.73
N ILE A 114 -0.48 10.36 -3.30
CA ILE A 114 -0.32 10.86 -4.67
C ILE A 114 0.99 11.63 -4.81
N ASP A 115 1.28 12.51 -3.86
CA ASP A 115 2.50 13.31 -3.84
C ASP A 115 3.73 12.42 -3.70
N PHE A 116 3.67 11.41 -2.81
CA PHE A 116 4.72 10.43 -2.61
C PHE A 116 5.10 9.69 -3.91
N PHE A 117 4.11 9.19 -4.66
CA PHE A 117 4.35 8.49 -5.92
C PHE A 117 4.74 9.44 -7.05
N SER A 118 4.10 10.61 -7.14
CA SER A 118 4.40 11.61 -8.17
C SER A 118 5.83 12.13 -8.07
N ALA A 119 6.29 12.43 -6.85
CA ALA A 119 7.66 12.85 -6.57
C ALA A 119 8.71 11.78 -6.95
N ARG A 120 8.31 10.50 -7.04
CA ARG A 120 9.17 9.38 -7.43
C ARG A 120 9.02 8.98 -8.90
N GLY A 121 8.34 9.82 -9.69
CA GLY A 121 8.21 9.63 -11.12
C GLY A 121 7.25 8.51 -11.51
N TYR A 122 6.26 8.21 -10.68
CA TYR A 122 5.17 7.32 -11.06
C TYR A 122 4.05 8.08 -11.76
N VAL A 123 3.26 7.35 -12.55
CA VAL A 123 2.00 7.79 -13.15
C VAL A 123 0.91 6.83 -12.72
N ALA A 124 -0.21 7.37 -12.27
CA ALA A 124 -1.40 6.60 -11.97
C ALA A 124 -2.11 6.18 -13.26
N THR A 125 -2.52 4.93 -13.36
CA THR A 125 -3.34 4.39 -14.45
C THR A 125 -4.49 3.55 -13.90
N ASP A 126 -5.51 3.36 -14.72
CA ASP A 126 -6.52 2.33 -14.47
C ASP A 126 -6.04 0.94 -14.94
N GLN A 127 -6.90 -0.07 -14.79
CA GLN A 127 -6.64 -1.45 -15.22
C GLN A 127 -6.41 -1.58 -16.74
N SER A 128 -6.88 -0.60 -17.52
CA SER A 128 -6.66 -0.54 -18.96
C SER A 128 -5.35 0.17 -19.33
N CYS A 129 -4.52 0.49 -18.35
CA CYS A 129 -3.31 1.29 -18.48
C CYS A 129 -3.55 2.70 -19.04
N LYS A 130 -4.78 3.22 -18.91
CA LYS A 130 -5.08 4.61 -19.25
C LYS A 130 -4.66 5.52 -18.11
N ASP A 131 -3.92 6.57 -18.44
CA ASP A 131 -3.46 7.55 -17.45
C ASP A 131 -4.64 8.22 -16.74
N LEU A 132 -4.56 8.19 -15.42
CA LEU A 132 -5.50 8.86 -14.53
C LEU A 132 -5.02 10.29 -14.27
N ARG A 133 -5.93 11.25 -14.40
CA ARG A 133 -5.63 12.65 -14.08
C ARG A 133 -5.60 12.82 -12.57
N ILE A 134 -4.46 13.23 -12.02
CA ILE A 134 -4.28 13.46 -10.58
C ILE A 134 -5.37 14.36 -10.01
N LYS A 135 -5.70 15.48 -10.67
CA LYS A 135 -6.75 16.41 -10.20
C LYS A 135 -8.14 15.79 -10.01
N ASP A 136 -8.40 14.62 -10.62
CA ASP A 136 -9.69 13.95 -10.56
C ASP A 136 -9.73 12.82 -9.52
N TRP A 137 -8.67 12.66 -8.71
CA TRP A 137 -8.50 11.51 -7.81
C TRP A 137 -9.67 11.28 -6.86
N LEU A 138 -10.27 12.36 -6.38
CA LEU A 138 -11.40 12.30 -5.46
C LEU A 138 -12.68 11.79 -6.13
N LYS A 139 -12.88 12.11 -7.41
CA LYS A 139 -14.16 11.90 -8.13
C LYS A 139 -14.17 10.63 -8.98
N ASN A 140 -13.18 10.48 -9.86
CA ASN A 140 -13.28 9.58 -11.01
C ASN A 140 -12.28 8.43 -10.98
N TRP A 141 -11.44 8.33 -9.94
CA TRP A 141 -10.49 7.22 -9.87
C TRP A 141 -11.20 5.91 -9.54
N PRO A 142 -10.80 4.80 -10.19
CA PRO A 142 -11.30 3.46 -9.88
C PRO A 142 -10.91 3.01 -8.47
N GLY A 143 -11.51 1.93 -7.99
CA GLY A 143 -11.10 1.28 -6.74
C GLY A 143 -9.70 0.68 -6.83
N ASN A 144 -9.28 0.20 -8.01
CA ASN A 144 -7.92 -0.29 -8.23
C ASN A 144 -7.12 0.70 -9.08
N VAL A 145 -6.07 1.27 -8.49
CA VAL A 145 -5.17 2.21 -9.14
C VAL A 145 -3.80 1.58 -9.29
N PHE A 146 -3.20 1.75 -10.46
CA PHE A 146 -1.88 1.23 -10.77
C PHE A 146 -0.88 2.37 -10.86
N TRP A 147 0.21 2.28 -10.12
CA TRP A 147 1.31 3.23 -10.21
C TRP A 147 2.44 2.64 -11.04
N LEU A 148 2.68 3.26 -12.20
CA LEU A 148 3.71 2.83 -13.14
C LEU A 148 4.87 3.82 -13.14
N LYS A 149 6.09 3.32 -12.96
CA LYS A 149 7.29 4.17 -13.01
C LYS A 149 7.53 4.61 -14.46
N ARG A 150 7.65 5.92 -14.71
CA ARG A 150 7.71 6.50 -16.07
C ARG A 150 8.80 5.92 -16.96
N ASN A 151 9.94 5.55 -16.38
CA ASN A 151 11.09 5.01 -17.09
C ASN A 151 11.04 3.49 -17.29
N TYR A 152 9.96 2.81 -16.89
CA TYR A 152 9.78 1.39 -17.12
C TYR A 152 8.94 1.16 -18.39
N PRO A 153 9.30 0.19 -19.26
CA PRO A 153 8.57 -0.03 -20.50
C PRO A 153 7.10 -0.39 -20.22
N ARG A 154 6.17 0.54 -20.50
CA ARG A 154 4.74 0.33 -20.30
C ARG A 154 4.20 -0.88 -21.06
N GLN A 155 4.77 -1.16 -22.23
CA GLN A 155 4.43 -2.33 -23.04
C GLN A 155 4.60 -3.64 -22.27
N LEU A 156 5.62 -3.76 -21.41
CA LEU A 156 5.82 -4.98 -20.61
C LEU A 156 4.77 -5.16 -19.51
N LEU A 157 4.18 -4.06 -19.03
CA LEU A 157 3.19 -4.07 -17.95
C LEU A 157 1.74 -4.08 -18.48
N CYS A 158 1.53 -3.59 -19.72
CA CYS A 158 0.22 -3.33 -20.30
C CYS A 158 -0.08 -4.17 -21.56
N ALA A 159 0.86 -4.99 -22.04
CA ALA A 159 0.69 -5.76 -23.29
C ALA A 159 -0.47 -6.77 -23.30
N ASN A 160 -0.99 -7.15 -22.13
CA ASN A 160 -2.07 -8.13 -22.00
C ASN A 160 -3.42 -7.55 -21.60
N VAL A 161 -3.58 -6.22 -21.61
CA VAL A 161 -4.91 -5.60 -21.47
C VAL A 161 -5.65 -5.71 -22.81
N LYS A 162 -6.02 -6.94 -23.21
CA LYS A 162 -7.09 -7.13 -24.18
C LYS A 162 -8.41 -6.91 -23.45
N GLN A 163 -9.15 -5.91 -23.91
CA GLN A 163 -10.48 -5.57 -23.44
C GLN A 163 -11.40 -6.82 -23.44
N PRO A 164 -12.25 -7.02 -22.43
CA PRO A 164 -13.42 -7.90 -22.58
C PRO A 164 -14.36 -7.35 -23.65
#